data_AF-A0A8W8NSE2-F1
#
_entry.id   AF-A0A8W8NSE2-F1
#
_cell.length_a   1.000
_cell.length_b   1.000
_cell.length_c   1.000
_cell.angle_alpha   90.00
_cell.angle_beta   90.00
_cell.angle_gamma   90.00
#
_symmetry.space_group_name_H-M   'P 1'
#
loop_
_entity.id
_entity.type
_entity.pdbx_description
1 polymer ?
#
loop_
_entity_poly.entity_id
_entity_poly.type
_entity_poly.pdbx_seq_one_letter_code
_entity_poly.pdbx_strand_id
1 'polypeptide(L)'
;MEIESDKNQPLYICPTYIAENGNGDICVSDVRAVVVTDAGGMLRFRYQGNSRDFDPYGICCDSSCNIIVADMKNDKIHVIDKDGTFLHHVTYDGIKMPRAICIDENNNLYVGEWHTDTVKVIAR
;
A
#
# COMPACT_ATOMS: atom_id res chain seq x y z
N MET A 1 0.12 -16.55 -16.01
CA MET A 1 1.12 -15.55 -16.43
C MET A 1 1.90 -15.22 -15.17
N GLU A 2 3.22 -15.13 -15.28
CA GLU A 2 4.09 -14.74 -14.17
C GLU A 2 4.58 -13.31 -14.43
N ILE A 3 4.46 -12.45 -13.42
CA ILE A 3 4.84 -11.04 -13.48
C ILE A 3 6.09 -10.92 -12.63
N GLU A 4 7.26 -11.03 -13.25
CA GLU A 4 8.52 -11.10 -12.50
C GLU A 4 9.56 -10.08 -12.95
N SER A 5 9.43 -9.52 -14.15
CA SER A 5 10.42 -8.59 -14.69
C SER A 5 9.83 -7.52 -15.61
N ASP A 6 10.45 -6.34 -15.60
CA ASP A 6 10.28 -5.29 -16.61
C ASP A 6 11.63 -5.08 -17.30
N LYS A 7 11.67 -5.20 -18.63
CA LYS A 7 12.91 -5.06 -19.43
C LYS A 7 14.07 -5.93 -18.92
N ASN A 8 13.78 -7.18 -18.56
CA ASN A 8 14.72 -8.15 -17.98
C ASN A 8 15.31 -7.77 -16.60
N GLN A 9 14.72 -6.80 -15.91
CA GLN A 9 15.06 -6.48 -14.51
C GLN A 9 13.95 -7.00 -13.59
N PRO A 10 14.30 -7.63 -12.44
CA PRO A 10 13.30 -8.08 -11.48
C PRO A 10 12.35 -6.95 -11.05
N LEU A 11 11.06 -7.21 -11.10
CA LEU A 11 10.04 -6.27 -10.62
C LEU A 11 10.03 -6.19 -9.09
N TYR A 12 10.21 -7.34 -8.44
CA TYR A 12 10.08 -7.49 -7.00
C TYR A 12 11.38 -7.97 -6.37
N ILE A 13 11.62 -7.55 -5.13
CA ILE A 13 12.74 -8.04 -4.30
C ILE A 13 12.22 -9.01 -3.22
N CYS A 14 11.18 -8.60 -2.50
CA CYS A 14 10.49 -9.37 -1.47
C CYS A 14 9.04 -8.86 -1.39
N PRO A 15 8.17 -9.27 -2.33
CA PRO A 15 6.77 -8.86 -2.32
C PRO A 15 6.07 -9.46 -1.08
N THR A 16 5.31 -8.65 -0.35
CA THR A 16 4.70 -9.05 0.94
C THR A 16 3.18 -9.04 0.92
N TYR A 17 2.55 -7.96 0.48
CA TYR A 17 1.10 -7.86 0.32
C TYR A 17 0.75 -7.43 -1.10
N ILE A 18 -0.47 -7.78 -1.52
CA ILE A 18 -0.99 -7.52 -2.85
C ILE A 18 -2.46 -7.12 -2.76
N ALA A 19 -2.87 -6.17 -3.60
CA ALA A 19 -4.25 -5.76 -3.81
C ALA A 19 -4.48 -5.41 -5.28
N GLU A 20 -5.73 -5.48 -5.73
CA GLU A 20 -6.16 -4.94 -7.02
C GLU A 20 -6.91 -3.62 -6.76
N ASN A 21 -6.58 -2.56 -7.50
CA ASN A 21 -7.32 -1.30 -7.43
C ASN A 21 -8.54 -1.33 -8.37
N GLY A 22 -9.43 -0.33 -8.27
CA GLY A 22 -10.62 -0.28 -9.13
C GLY A 22 -10.36 -0.06 -10.63
N ASN A 23 -9.11 0.18 -11.05
CA ASN A 23 -8.71 0.25 -12.47
C ASN A 23 -8.18 -1.10 -13.00
N GLY A 24 -8.13 -2.14 -12.17
CA GLY A 24 -7.55 -3.44 -12.52
C GLY A 24 -6.02 -3.48 -12.43
N ASP A 25 -5.38 -2.48 -11.81
CA ASP A 25 -3.94 -2.51 -11.57
C ASP A 25 -3.63 -3.36 -10.33
N ILE A 26 -2.52 -4.10 -10.40
CA ILE A 26 -2.00 -4.91 -9.31
C ILE A 26 -1.01 -4.09 -8.50
N CYS A 27 -1.35 -3.86 -7.23
CA CYS A 27 -0.58 -3.05 -6.29
C CYS A 27 0.09 -3.96 -5.28
N VAL A 28 1.42 -3.94 -5.21
CA VAL A 28 2.21 -4.85 -4.37
C VAL A 28 3.12 -4.05 -3.45
N SER A 29 3.11 -4.34 -2.16
CA SER A 29 4.15 -3.86 -1.25
C SER A 29 5.41 -4.72 -1.35
N ASP A 30 6.54 -4.07 -1.57
CA ASP A 30 7.85 -4.66 -1.78
C ASP A 30 8.89 -3.90 -0.93
N VAL A 31 10.15 -4.34 -0.94
CA VAL A 31 11.24 -3.69 -0.22
C VAL A 31 11.35 -2.21 -0.63
N ARG A 32 10.99 -1.31 0.28
CA ARG A 32 11.06 0.15 0.13
C ARG A 32 10.24 0.73 -1.02
N ALA A 33 9.25 -0.01 -1.52
CA ALA A 33 8.37 0.48 -2.57
C ALA A 33 7.00 -0.19 -2.57
N VAL A 34 5.98 0.54 -3.01
CA VAL A 34 4.80 -0.06 -3.63
C VAL A 34 5.06 -0.13 -5.12
N VAL A 35 4.95 -1.32 -5.69
CA VAL A 35 5.13 -1.60 -7.13
C VAL A 35 3.75 -1.84 -7.73
N VAL A 36 3.42 -1.09 -8.77
CA VAL A 36 2.10 -1.16 -9.41
C VAL A 36 2.27 -1.56 -10.87
N THR A 37 1.58 -2.62 -11.28
CA THR A 37 1.51 -3.08 -12.66
C THR A 37 0.09 -3.00 -13.19
N ASP A 38 -0.09 -2.92 -14.50
CA ASP A 38 -1.41 -3.12 -15.10
C ASP A 38 -1.84 -4.59 -15.02
N ALA A 39 -3.07 -4.89 -15.45
CA ALA A 39 -3.63 -6.25 -15.49
C ALA A 39 -2.83 -7.21 -16.40
N GLY A 40 -2.03 -6.68 -17.33
CA GLY A 40 -1.12 -7.44 -18.19
C GLY A 40 0.26 -7.69 -17.57
N GLY A 41 0.51 -7.17 -16.38
CA GLY A 41 1.79 -7.28 -15.67
C GLY A 41 2.86 -6.28 -16.10
N MET A 42 2.50 -5.27 -16.90
CA MET A 42 3.44 -4.21 -17.28
C MET A 42 3.58 -3.20 -16.14
N LEU A 43 4.82 -2.84 -15.81
CA LEU A 43 5.10 -1.84 -14.77
C LEU A 43 4.48 -0.49 -15.14
N ARG A 44 3.68 0.05 -14.21
CA ARG A 44 3.16 1.42 -14.29
C ARG A 44 4.05 2.38 -13.53
N PHE A 45 4.25 2.13 -12.23
CA PHE A 45 5.09 2.98 -11.39
C PHE A 45 5.57 2.28 -10.12
N ARG A 46 6.52 2.93 -9.44
CA ARG A 46 6.97 2.59 -8.08
C ARG A 46 6.76 3.79 -7.18
N TYR A 47 6.08 3.60 -6.06
CA TYR A 47 5.96 4.61 -5.01
C TYR A 47 6.91 4.26 -3.86
N GLN A 48 7.86 5.13 -3.56
CA GLN A 48 8.93 4.86 -2.57
C GLN A 48 8.75 5.61 -1.25
N GLY A 49 7.53 6.09 -0.98
CA GLY A 49 7.28 6.96 0.16
C GLY A 49 7.92 8.35 -0.01
N ASN A 50 7.89 9.12 1.07
CA ASN A 50 8.53 10.44 1.16
C ASN A 50 9.77 10.41 2.07
N SER A 51 10.27 9.22 2.43
CA SER A 51 11.41 9.01 3.33
C SER A 51 12.29 7.85 2.85
N ARG A 52 13.55 7.82 3.32
CA ARG A 52 14.53 6.79 2.92
C ARG A 52 14.30 5.43 3.59
N ASP A 53 13.49 5.41 4.63
CA ASP A 53 13.15 4.29 5.49
C ASP A 53 11.70 3.82 5.33
N PHE A 54 11.04 4.21 4.22
CA PHE A 54 9.71 3.74 3.86
C PHE A 54 9.65 2.20 3.92
N ASP A 55 8.76 1.68 4.76
CA ASP A 55 8.63 0.24 5.03
C ASP A 55 7.18 -0.19 4.77
N PRO A 56 6.78 -0.33 3.48
CA PRO A 56 5.41 -0.66 3.12
C PRO A 56 5.08 -2.12 3.47
N TYR A 57 3.94 -2.31 4.15
CA TYR A 57 3.39 -3.62 4.48
C TYR A 57 1.98 -3.75 3.90
N GLY A 58 0.94 -3.76 4.74
CA GLY A 58 -0.43 -3.92 4.33
C GLY A 58 -0.81 -2.89 3.30
N ILE A 59 -1.53 -3.35 2.27
CA ILE A 59 -1.99 -2.53 1.15
C ILE A 59 -3.45 -2.86 0.87
N CYS A 60 -4.26 -1.83 0.63
CA CYS A 60 -5.63 -1.97 0.15
C CYS A 60 -5.98 -0.79 -0.77
N CYS A 61 -7.16 -0.83 -1.39
CA CYS A 61 -7.61 0.22 -2.29
C CYS A 61 -9.03 0.68 -1.90
N ASP A 62 -9.30 1.97 -2.06
CA ASP A 62 -10.65 2.51 -1.85
C ASP A 62 -11.45 2.59 -3.17
N SER A 63 -12.74 2.93 -3.05
CA SER A 63 -13.67 3.08 -4.18
C SER A 63 -13.27 4.17 -5.18
N SER A 64 -12.36 5.08 -4.80
CA SER A 64 -11.80 6.11 -5.71
C SER A 64 -10.53 5.63 -6.41
N CYS A 65 -10.22 4.33 -6.33
CA CYS A 65 -9.00 3.72 -6.85
C CYS A 65 -7.71 4.25 -6.20
N ASN A 66 -7.79 4.90 -5.04
CA ASN A 66 -6.59 5.27 -4.30
C ASN A 66 -5.98 4.00 -3.71
N ILE A 67 -4.66 3.99 -3.62
CA ILE A 67 -3.91 2.94 -2.98
C ILE A 67 -3.56 3.42 -1.57
N ILE A 68 -3.90 2.62 -0.58
CA ILE A 68 -3.65 2.88 0.83
C ILE A 68 -2.58 1.89 1.26
N VAL A 69 -1.50 2.37 1.86
CA VAL A 69 -0.38 1.52 2.29
C VAL A 69 0.09 1.88 3.69
N ALA A 70 0.28 0.86 4.52
CA ALA A 70 0.86 1.00 5.84
C ALA A 70 2.39 1.10 5.74
N ASP A 71 2.96 2.19 6.25
CA ASP A 71 4.39 2.37 6.46
C ASP A 71 4.72 2.02 7.92
N MET A 72 5.13 0.77 8.12
CA MET A 72 5.22 0.17 9.45
C MET A 72 6.25 0.85 10.33
N LYS A 73 7.44 1.18 9.80
CA LYS A 73 8.51 1.79 10.62
C LYS A 73 8.25 3.24 10.98
N ASN A 74 7.48 3.95 10.16
CA ASN A 74 7.23 5.38 10.34
C ASN A 74 5.90 5.68 11.03
N ASP A 75 5.17 4.67 11.52
CA ASP A 75 3.86 4.80 12.16
C ASP A 75 2.85 5.57 11.28
N LYS A 76 2.89 5.34 9.96
CA LYS A 76 2.09 6.10 8.98
C LYS A 76 1.26 5.19 8.10
N ILE A 77 0.18 5.76 7.59
CA ILE A 77 -0.60 5.17 6.51
C ILE A 77 -0.66 6.20 5.39
N HIS A 78 -0.12 5.84 4.23
CA HIS A 78 -0.08 6.68 3.05
C HIS A 78 -1.32 6.44 2.21
N VAL A 79 -1.85 7.51 1.63
CA VAL A 79 -2.86 7.46 0.57
C VAL A 79 -2.22 8.06 -0.68
N ILE A 80 -2.16 7.27 -1.74
CA ILE A 80 -1.67 7.68 -3.06
C ILE A 80 -2.79 7.49 -4.08
N ASP A 81 -2.86 8.35 -5.09
CA ASP A 81 -3.83 8.19 -6.16
C ASP A 81 -3.46 7.02 -7.10
N LYS A 82 -4.37 6.72 -8.02
CA LYS A 82 -4.20 5.69 -9.05
C LYS A 82 -2.99 5.89 -9.98
N ASP A 83 -2.44 7.09 -10.04
CA ASP A 83 -1.30 7.44 -10.89
C ASP A 83 0.01 7.54 -10.09
N GLY A 84 -0.03 7.19 -8.79
CA GLY A 84 1.13 7.13 -7.91
C GLY A 84 1.47 8.45 -7.22
N THR A 85 0.60 9.46 -7.32
CA THR A 85 0.79 10.75 -6.65
C THR A 85 0.43 10.62 -5.17
N PHE A 86 1.32 11.07 -4.29
CA PHE A 86 1.00 11.17 -2.87
C PHE A 86 -0.12 12.18 -2.63
N LEU A 87 -1.19 11.75 -1.95
CA LEU A 87 -2.30 12.61 -1.58
C LEU A 87 -2.12 13.15 -0.16
N HIS A 88 -2.09 12.24 0.83
CA HIS A 88 -1.97 12.59 2.24
C HIS A 88 -1.63 11.35 3.08
N HIS A 89 -1.32 11.57 4.36
CA HIS A 89 -1.36 10.49 5.35
C HIS A 89 -2.75 10.46 6.00
N VAL A 90 -3.23 9.27 6.37
CA VAL A 90 -4.40 9.16 7.24
C VAL A 90 -4.07 9.84 8.58
N THR A 91 -4.89 10.80 8.97
CA THR A 91 -4.73 11.51 10.24
C THR A 91 -5.47 10.76 11.33
N TYR A 92 -4.72 10.01 12.16
CA TYR A 92 -5.26 9.34 13.33
C TYR A 92 -4.17 9.24 14.40
N ASP A 93 -4.47 9.73 15.59
CA ASP A 93 -3.49 9.73 16.67
C ASP A 93 -3.25 8.34 17.23
N GLY A 94 -1.98 8.01 17.45
CA GLY A 94 -1.58 6.77 18.10
C GLY A 94 -1.66 5.53 17.21
N ILE A 95 -1.47 5.69 15.88
CA ILE A 95 -1.05 4.58 15.03
C ILE A 95 0.36 4.13 15.47
N LYS A 96 0.57 2.81 15.59
CA LYS A 96 1.82 2.19 16.06
C LYS A 96 2.13 0.92 15.26
N MET A 97 3.18 0.98 14.45
CA MET A 97 3.63 -0.11 13.58
C MET A 97 2.47 -0.77 12.80
N PRO A 98 1.74 0.00 11.98
CA PRO A 98 0.63 -0.53 11.19
C PRO A 98 1.18 -1.59 10.24
N ARG A 99 0.58 -2.78 10.23
CA ARG A 99 1.07 -3.91 9.45
C ARG A 99 0.05 -4.48 8.49
N ALA A 100 -1.16 -4.77 8.96
CA ALA A 100 -2.25 -5.26 8.11
C ALA A 100 -3.32 -4.19 8.02
N ILE A 101 -3.87 -3.96 6.82
CA ILE A 101 -4.97 -3.01 6.63
C ILE A 101 -6.02 -3.58 5.68
N CYS A 102 -7.28 -3.19 5.89
CA CYS A 102 -8.36 -3.38 4.93
C CYS A 102 -9.39 -2.25 5.06
N ILE A 103 -10.21 -2.08 4.04
CA ILE A 103 -11.27 -1.06 4.03
C ILE A 103 -12.62 -1.75 3.79
N ASP A 104 -13.67 -1.27 4.47
CA ASP A 104 -15.04 -1.74 4.23
C ASP A 104 -15.79 -0.87 3.20
N GLU A 105 -17.02 -1.27 2.88
CA GLU A 105 -17.89 -0.58 1.92
C GLU A 105 -18.27 0.85 2.35
N ASN A 106 -18.14 1.17 3.65
CA ASN A 106 -18.38 2.50 4.19
C ASN A 106 -17.10 3.35 4.26
N ASN A 107 -16.01 2.89 3.63
CA ASN A 107 -14.68 3.49 3.69
C ASN A 107 -14.03 3.51 5.09
N ASN A 108 -14.51 2.71 6.05
CA ASN A 108 -13.79 2.57 7.32
C ASN A 108 -12.52 1.77 7.10
N LEU A 109 -11.40 2.30 7.57
CA LEU A 109 -10.09 1.67 7.49
C LEU A 109 -9.82 0.89 8.79
N TYR A 110 -9.60 -0.41 8.65
CA TYR A 110 -9.19 -1.29 9.74
C TYR A 110 -7.67 -1.44 9.69
N VAL A 111 -7.01 -1.26 10.83
CA VAL A 111 -5.54 -1.25 10.95
C VAL A 111 -5.13 -2.21 12.04
N GLY A 112 -4.51 -3.32 11.66
CA GLY A 112 -3.84 -4.24 12.57
C GLY A 112 -2.42 -3.75 12.89
N GLU A 113 -2.15 -3.54 14.18
CA GLU A 113 -0.89 -3.02 14.69
C GLU A 113 -0.01 -4.13 15.25
N TRP A 114 1.24 -4.21 14.76
CA TRP A 114 2.16 -5.25 15.22
C TRP A 114 2.73 -4.97 16.62
N HIS A 115 2.79 -3.71 17.04
CA HIS A 115 3.40 -3.34 18.32
C HIS A 115 2.44 -3.42 19.51
N THR A 116 1.15 -3.14 19.28
CA THR A 116 0.14 -3.01 20.35
C THR A 116 -0.76 -4.24 20.46
N ASP A 117 -0.66 -5.18 19.52
CA ASP A 117 -1.56 -6.34 19.38
C ASP A 117 -3.04 -5.95 19.24
N THR A 118 -3.31 -4.76 18.67
CA THR A 118 -4.68 -4.25 18.50
C THR A 118 -5.09 -4.11 17.03
N VAL A 119 -6.40 -4.06 16.81
CA VAL A 119 -7.01 -3.58 15.57
C VAL A 119 -7.70 -2.25 15.87
N LYS A 120 -7.34 -1.21 15.11
CA LYS A 120 -7.99 0.10 15.15
C LYS A 120 -8.95 0.23 13.98
N VAL A 121 -10.06 0.93 14.21
CA VAL A 121 -11.02 1.31 13.15
C VAL A 121 -10.99 2.82 13.02
N ILE A 122 -10.72 3.29 11.81
CA ILE A 122 -10.62 4.69 11.46
C ILE A 122 -11.73 4.99 10.46
N ALA A 123 -12.78 5.69 10.92
CA ALA A 123 -13.80 6.21 10.03
C ALA A 123 -13.20 7.31 9.14
N ARG A 124 -13.41 7.21 7.82
CA ARG A 124 -12.90 8.18 6.84
C ARG A 124 -14.02 9.09 6.33
#